data_AF-A0A7J2I2N4-F1
#
_entry.id   AF-A0A7J2I2N4-F1
#
_cell.length_a   1.000
_cell.length_b   1.000
_cell.length_c   1.000
_cell.angle_alpha   90.00
_cell.angle_beta   90.00
_cell.angle_gamma   90.00
#
_symmetry.space_group_name_H-M   'P 1'
#
loop_
_entity.id
_entity.type
_entity.pdbx_description
1 polymer ?
#
loop_
_entity_poly.entity_id
_entity_poly.type
_entity_poly.pdbx_seq_one_letter_code
_entity_poly.pdbx_strand_id
1 'polypeptide(L)'
;TRMLDSQYASITRQGYFVIFEKEAHKRIAEGATVEDLNKLYLENLKEQFGNMKIDEIFQHEWKYIPHIYHTPFYCYAYSFGNLLVLALYRMYEEQGKDFIPKYLKILSYGGSESPEKILKEIGIDINKEEFWEKGFDIIREEIEKLKKLTK
;
A
#
# COMPACT_ATOMS: atom_id res chain seq x y z
N THR A 1 -8.19 -14.35 9.54
CA THR A 1 -7.06 -14.68 8.64
C THR A 1 -7.29 -14.10 7.25
N ARG A 2 -8.29 -14.54 6.47
CA ARG A 2 -8.50 -14.07 5.07
C ARG A 2 -8.45 -12.55 4.84
N MET A 3 -9.04 -11.75 5.73
CA MET A 3 -9.05 -10.28 5.60
C MET A 3 -7.65 -9.66 5.77
N LEU A 4 -6.90 -10.10 6.78
CA LEU A 4 -5.52 -9.66 7.02
C LEU A 4 -4.58 -10.11 5.89
N ASP A 5 -4.76 -11.34 5.38
CA ASP A 5 -4.00 -11.83 4.23
C ASP A 5 -4.25 -10.96 2.99
N SER A 6 -5.51 -10.53 2.80
CA SER A 6 -5.90 -9.66 1.70
C SER A 6 -5.30 -8.26 1.84
N GLN A 7 -5.35 -7.67 3.04
CA GLN A 7 -4.75 -6.36 3.32
C GLN A 7 -3.23 -6.37 3.14
N TYR A 8 -2.54 -7.43 3.60
CA TYR A 8 -1.12 -7.58 3.37
C TYR A 8 -0.80 -7.60 1.86
N ALA A 9 -1.54 -8.41 1.10
CA ALA A 9 -1.34 -8.56 -0.34
C ALA A 9 -1.67 -7.29 -1.14
N SER A 10 -2.61 -6.45 -0.67
CA SER A 10 -3.07 -5.25 -1.36
C SER A 10 -2.40 -3.96 -0.91
N ILE A 11 -1.84 -3.91 0.31
CA ILE A 11 -1.19 -2.73 0.89
C ILE A 11 0.32 -2.93 0.95
N THR A 12 0.79 -3.78 1.87
CA THR A 12 2.23 -3.94 2.15
C THR A 12 2.96 -4.48 0.94
N ARG A 13 2.46 -5.58 0.35
CA ARG A 13 3.10 -6.22 -0.79
C ARG A 13 3.23 -5.30 -2.01
N GLN A 14 2.18 -4.55 -2.30
CA GLN A 14 2.17 -3.58 -3.40
C GLN A 14 3.12 -2.41 -3.11
N GLY A 15 3.19 -1.95 -1.86
CA GLY A 15 4.12 -0.90 -1.43
C GLY A 15 5.58 -1.32 -1.62
N TYR A 16 5.92 -2.55 -1.25
CA TYR A 16 7.27 -3.09 -1.47
C TYR A 16 7.63 -3.27 -2.95
N PHE A 17 6.65 -3.53 -3.84
CA PHE A 17 6.92 -3.49 -5.28
C PHE A 17 7.28 -2.10 -5.76
N VAL A 18 6.59 -1.06 -5.27
CA VAL A 18 6.88 0.34 -5.64
C VAL A 18 8.23 0.80 -5.08
N ILE A 19 8.59 0.40 -3.86
CA ILE A 19 9.91 0.68 -3.27
C ILE A 19 11.01 0.07 -4.13
N PHE A 20 10.87 -1.22 -4.48
CA PHE A 20 11.80 -1.88 -5.39
C PHE A 20 11.86 -1.18 -6.74
N GLU A 21 10.71 -0.89 -7.34
CA GLU A 21 10.62 -0.29 -8.67
C GLU A 21 11.31 1.07 -8.72
N LYS A 22 11.11 1.92 -7.70
CA LYS A 22 11.75 3.23 -7.60
C LYS A 22 13.28 3.12 -7.54
N GLU A 23 13.79 2.22 -6.70
CA GLU A 23 15.23 2.02 -6.56
C GLU A 23 15.84 1.34 -7.80
N ALA A 24 15.12 0.38 -8.40
CA ALA A 24 15.53 -0.27 -9.63
C ALA A 24 15.70 0.73 -10.78
N HIS A 25 14.71 1.63 -10.99
CA HIS A 25 14.80 2.68 -12.02
C HIS A 25 16.00 3.60 -11.80
N LYS A 26 16.27 3.99 -10.55
CA LYS A 26 17.44 4.80 -10.20
C LYS A 26 18.74 4.08 -10.53
N ARG A 27 18.89 2.82 -10.08
CA ARG A 27 20.12 2.03 -10.30
C ARG A 27 20.35 1.68 -11.77
N ILE A 28 19.28 1.45 -12.54
CA ILE A 28 19.38 1.24 -13.99
C ILE A 28 19.98 2.47 -14.66
N ALA A 29 19.58 3.68 -14.26
CA ALA A 29 20.17 4.91 -14.78
C ALA A 29 21.66 5.07 -14.42
N GLU A 30 22.11 4.40 -13.35
CA GLU A 30 23.51 4.34 -12.90
C GLU A 30 24.29 3.16 -13.51
N GLY A 31 23.66 2.34 -14.37
CA GLY A 31 24.31 1.22 -15.08
C GLY A 31 24.19 -0.14 -14.40
N ALA A 32 23.23 -0.33 -13.50
CA ALA A 32 23.01 -1.62 -12.83
C ALA A 32 22.69 -2.77 -13.78
N THR A 33 23.23 -3.95 -13.46
CA THR A 33 22.98 -5.20 -14.18
C THR A 33 21.73 -5.91 -13.69
N VAL A 34 21.30 -6.95 -14.40
CA VAL A 34 20.18 -7.81 -13.97
C VAL A 34 20.51 -8.51 -12.65
N GLU A 35 21.77 -8.89 -12.44
CA GLU A 35 22.26 -9.49 -11.20
C GLU A 35 22.15 -8.51 -10.02
N ASP A 36 22.43 -7.23 -10.23
CA ASP A 36 22.28 -6.19 -9.21
C ASP A 36 20.80 -6.00 -8.83
N LEU A 37 19.89 -6.04 -9.81
CA LEU A 37 18.45 -5.95 -9.57
C LEU A 37 17.90 -7.20 -8.86
N ASN A 38 18.41 -8.39 -9.16
CA ASN A 38 18.03 -9.61 -8.44
C ASN A 38 18.42 -9.50 -6.95
N LYS A 39 19.63 -9.02 -6.65
CA LYS A 39 20.09 -8.80 -5.27
C LYS A 39 19.24 -7.75 -4.57
N LEU A 40 18.99 -6.62 -5.22
CA LEU A 40 18.12 -5.56 -4.71
C LEU A 40 16.73 -6.10 -4.36
N TYR A 41 16.14 -6.91 -5.23
CA TYR A 41 14.82 -7.49 -4.96
C TYR A 41 14.85 -8.47 -3.77
N LEU A 42 15.90 -9.29 -3.66
CA LEU A 42 16.05 -10.19 -2.52
C LEU A 42 16.25 -9.44 -1.20
N GLU A 43 16.97 -8.32 -1.19
CA GLU A 43 17.10 -7.41 -0.05
C GLU A 43 15.74 -6.83 0.35
N ASN A 44 14.98 -6.35 -0.63
CA ASN A 44 13.63 -5.82 -0.44
C ASN A 44 12.67 -6.88 0.17
N LEU A 45 12.77 -8.15 -0.24
CA LEU A 45 12.03 -9.26 0.38
C LEU A 45 12.46 -9.51 1.83
N LYS A 46 13.77 -9.50 2.11
CA LYS A 46 14.28 -9.71 3.48
C LYS A 46 13.82 -8.61 4.42
N GLU A 47 13.79 -7.36 3.95
CA GLU A 47 13.21 -6.25 4.70
C GLU A 47 11.72 -6.46 4.95
N GLN A 48 10.96 -6.82 3.90
CA GLN A 48 9.52 -7.03 3.98
C GLN A 48 9.11 -8.12 4.98
N PHE A 49 9.81 -9.26 4.97
CA PHE A 49 9.43 -10.44 5.76
C PHE A 49 10.23 -10.59 7.07
N GLY A 50 11.22 -9.73 7.31
CA GLY A 50 12.04 -9.73 8.53
C GLY A 50 12.76 -11.06 8.76
N ASN A 51 12.44 -11.73 9.87
CA ASN A 51 13.13 -12.96 10.29
C ASN A 51 12.72 -14.23 9.52
N MET A 52 11.80 -14.13 8.55
CA MET A 52 11.41 -15.27 7.74
C MET A 52 12.57 -15.69 6.81
N LYS A 53 12.81 -17.00 6.70
CA LYS A 53 13.77 -17.52 5.75
C LYS A 53 13.23 -17.35 4.33
N ILE A 54 13.90 -16.52 3.53
CA ILE A 54 13.62 -16.32 2.10
C ILE A 54 14.62 -17.12 1.28
N ASP A 55 14.12 -17.99 0.41
CA ASP A 55 14.94 -18.77 -0.52
C ASP A 55 15.53 -17.87 -1.62
N GLU A 56 16.77 -18.13 -2.02
CA GLU A 56 17.45 -17.34 -3.04
C GLU A 56 16.75 -17.36 -4.40
N ILE A 57 15.92 -18.37 -4.69
CA ILE A 57 15.12 -18.43 -5.91
C ILE A 57 14.18 -17.23 -6.06
N PHE A 58 13.73 -16.63 -4.95
CA PHE A 58 12.82 -15.49 -4.96
C PHE A 58 13.47 -14.19 -5.46
N GLN A 59 14.80 -14.15 -5.61
CA GLN A 59 15.49 -13.02 -6.24
C GLN A 59 15.03 -12.75 -7.69
N HIS A 60 14.35 -13.72 -8.32
CA HIS A 60 13.84 -13.62 -9.69
C HIS A 60 12.34 -13.31 -9.77
N GLU A 61 11.63 -13.21 -8.64
CA GLU A 61 10.18 -13.05 -8.65
C GLU A 61 9.72 -11.77 -9.35
N TRP A 62 10.48 -10.67 -9.22
CA TRP A 62 10.18 -9.40 -9.90
C TRP A 62 10.09 -9.51 -11.43
N LYS A 63 10.69 -10.56 -12.02
CA LYS A 63 10.60 -10.86 -13.46
C LYS A 63 9.21 -11.30 -13.89
N TYR A 64 8.42 -11.84 -12.97
CA TYR A 64 7.08 -12.37 -13.24
C TYR A 64 5.96 -11.41 -12.82
N ILE A 65 6.29 -10.21 -12.33
CA ILE A 65 5.31 -9.21 -11.92
C ILE A 65 4.98 -8.31 -13.12
N PRO A 66 3.82 -8.48 -13.78
CA PRO A 66 3.56 -7.80 -15.05
C PRO A 66 3.47 -6.28 -14.89
N HIS A 67 2.99 -5.81 -13.74
CA HIS A 67 2.84 -4.38 -13.44
C HIS A 67 4.15 -3.60 -13.48
N ILE A 68 5.28 -4.23 -13.14
CA ILE A 68 6.60 -3.57 -13.18
C ILE A 68 6.99 -3.20 -14.63
N TYR A 69 6.50 -3.94 -15.63
CA TYR A 69 6.89 -3.76 -17.04
C TYR A 69 5.83 -3.08 -17.88
N HIS A 70 4.56 -3.44 -17.67
CA HIS A 70 3.47 -2.99 -18.54
C HIS A 70 2.79 -1.73 -18.02
N THR A 71 2.81 -1.50 -16.71
CA THR A 71 2.15 -0.36 -16.06
C THR A 71 3.00 0.16 -14.90
N PRO A 72 4.17 0.77 -15.19
CA PRO A 72 5.10 1.21 -14.17
C PRO A 72 4.45 2.06 -13.07
N PHE A 73 4.83 1.81 -11.83
CA PHE A 73 4.33 2.45 -10.60
C PHE A 73 2.84 2.25 -10.29
N TYR A 74 2.11 1.42 -11.05
CA TYR A 74 0.69 1.19 -10.81
C TYR A 74 0.41 0.50 -9.48
N CYS A 75 1.34 -0.31 -8.97
CA CYS A 75 1.21 -0.97 -7.66
C CYS A 75 0.91 0.03 -6.52
N TYR A 76 1.38 1.28 -6.65
CA TYR A 76 1.07 2.35 -5.69
C TYR A 76 -0.43 2.61 -5.55
N ALA A 77 -1.18 2.54 -6.65
CA ALA A 77 -2.62 2.80 -6.63
C ALA A 77 -3.38 1.79 -5.76
N TYR A 78 -2.91 0.54 -5.68
CA TYR A 78 -3.48 -0.45 -4.77
C TYR A 78 -3.24 -0.08 -3.31
N SER A 79 -1.99 0.20 -2.91
CA SER A 79 -1.67 0.58 -1.53
C SER A 79 -2.40 1.85 -1.13
N PHE A 80 -2.37 2.88 -1.98
CA PHE A 80 -3.04 4.15 -1.78
C PHE A 80 -4.55 3.96 -1.60
N GLY A 81 -5.21 3.28 -2.54
CA GLY A 81 -6.66 3.11 -2.51
C GLY A 81 -7.15 2.32 -1.30
N ASN A 82 -6.47 1.23 -0.96
CA ASN A 82 -6.85 0.39 0.19
C ASN A 82 -6.65 1.14 1.52
N LEU A 83 -5.50 1.78 1.71
CA LEU A 83 -5.27 2.58 2.92
C LEU A 83 -6.20 3.78 3.01
N LEU A 84 -6.51 4.42 1.88
CA LEU A 84 -7.43 5.55 1.83
C LEU A 84 -8.81 5.14 2.33
N VAL A 85 -9.35 4.02 1.82
CA VAL A 85 -10.66 3.51 2.26
C VAL A 85 -10.67 3.16 3.75
N LEU A 86 -9.59 2.56 4.27
CA LEU A 86 -9.47 2.29 5.72
C LEU A 86 -9.47 3.58 6.54
N ALA A 87 -8.69 4.59 6.14
CA ALA A 87 -8.66 5.87 6.83
C ALA A 87 -10.02 6.59 6.78
N LEU A 88 -10.71 6.59 5.63
CA LEU A 88 -12.06 7.13 5.49
C LEU A 88 -13.07 6.35 6.36
N TYR A 89 -12.92 5.03 6.47
CA TYR A 89 -13.76 4.20 7.35
C TYR A 89 -13.54 4.56 8.82
N ARG A 90 -12.30 4.75 9.26
CA ARG A 90 -12.01 5.23 10.62
C ARG A 90 -12.69 6.58 10.90
N MET A 91 -12.63 7.51 9.95
CA MET A 91 -13.30 8.81 10.07
C MET A 91 -14.82 8.65 10.19
N TYR A 92 -15.42 7.70 9.47
CA TYR A 92 -16.83 7.36 9.62
C TYR A 92 -17.15 6.80 11.00
N GLU A 93 -16.31 5.93 11.57
CA GLU A 93 -16.49 5.43 12.93
C GLU A 93 -16.42 6.56 13.98
N GLU A 94 -15.54 7.54 13.78
CA GLU A 94 -15.34 8.70 14.67
C GLU A 94 -16.46 9.75 14.55
N GLN A 95 -16.91 10.06 13.33
CA GLN A 95 -17.84 11.15 13.04
C GLN A 95 -19.29 10.68 12.83
N GLY A 96 -19.50 9.37 12.65
CA GLY A 96 -20.80 8.79 12.35
C GLY A 96 -21.44 9.36 11.07
N LYS A 97 -22.73 9.68 11.16
CA LYS A 97 -23.53 10.12 10.00
C LYS A 97 -23.05 11.43 9.38
N ASP A 98 -22.35 12.27 10.14
CA ASP A 98 -21.84 13.56 9.66
C ASP A 98 -20.73 13.40 8.61
N PHE A 99 -20.12 12.22 8.51
CA PHE A 99 -19.15 11.90 7.47
C PHE A 99 -19.80 11.53 6.12
N ILE A 100 -21.06 11.08 6.11
CA ILE A 100 -21.73 10.59 4.90
C ILE A 100 -21.73 11.64 3.76
N PRO A 101 -22.07 12.92 4.00
CA PRO A 101 -22.02 13.94 2.94
C PRO A 101 -20.62 14.13 2.35
N LYS A 102 -19.57 14.01 3.17
CA LYS A 102 -18.17 14.09 2.70
C LYS A 102 -17.85 12.94 1.77
N TYR A 103 -18.22 11.71 2.15
CA TYR A 103 -18.00 10.54 1.31
C TYR A 103 -18.78 10.61 -0.01
N LEU A 104 -20.04 11.04 0.03
CA LEU A 104 -20.85 11.24 -1.19
C LEU A 104 -20.25 12.33 -2.10
N LYS A 105 -19.66 13.38 -1.52
CA LYS A 105 -18.94 14.40 -2.28
C LYS A 105 -17.75 13.80 -3.02
N ILE A 106 -16.95 12.94 -2.39
CA ILE A 106 -15.85 12.22 -3.07
C ILE A 106 -16.40 11.44 -4.27
N LEU A 107 -17.42 10.62 -4.06
CA LEU A 107 -17.99 9.78 -5.13
C LEU A 107 -18.58 10.59 -6.28
N SER A 108 -19.13 11.78 -6.01
CA SER A 108 -19.73 12.65 -7.03
C SER A 108 -18.73 13.16 -8.06
N TYR A 109 -17.43 13.16 -7.76
CA TYR A 109 -16.40 13.57 -8.71
C TYR A 109 -16.13 12.53 -9.81
N GLY A 110 -16.42 11.26 -9.57
CA GLY A 110 -15.95 10.18 -10.46
C GLY A 110 -14.43 10.28 -10.66
N GLY A 111 -14.01 10.51 -11.91
CA GLY A 111 -12.61 10.75 -12.28
C GLY A 111 -12.32 12.16 -12.81
N SER A 112 -13.21 13.13 -12.57
CA SER A 112 -13.09 14.49 -13.12
C SER A 112 -12.01 15.34 -12.45
N GLU A 113 -11.50 14.91 -11.29
CA GLU A 113 -10.48 15.63 -10.53
C GLU A 113 -9.47 14.70 -9.86
N SER A 114 -8.34 15.26 -9.43
CA SER A 114 -7.31 14.51 -8.71
C SER A 114 -7.76 14.10 -7.29
N PRO A 115 -7.36 12.91 -6.80
CA PRO A 115 -7.68 12.48 -5.43
C PRO A 115 -7.24 13.49 -4.37
N GLU A 116 -6.07 14.10 -4.53
CA GLU A 116 -5.55 15.11 -3.59
C GLU A 116 -6.51 16.31 -3.48
N LYS A 117 -6.95 16.86 -4.62
CA LYS A 117 -7.86 18.01 -4.63
C LYS A 117 -9.22 17.66 -4.02
N ILE A 118 -9.78 16.52 -4.42
CA ILE A 118 -11.08 16.05 -3.92
C ILE A 118 -11.06 15.88 -2.40
N LEU A 119 -10.02 15.24 -1.87
CA LEU A 119 -9.87 14.99 -0.43
C LEU A 119 -9.62 16.29 0.34
N LYS A 120 -8.83 17.21 -0.22
CA LYS A 120 -8.58 18.52 0.40
C LYS A 120 -9.84 19.35 0.55
N GLU A 121 -10.76 19.31 -0.42
CA GLU A 121 -12.05 20.02 -0.34
C GLU A 121 -12.94 19.56 0.81
N ILE A 122 -12.83 18.31 1.23
CA ILE A 122 -13.57 17.77 2.38
C ILE A 122 -12.76 17.83 3.69
N GLY A 123 -11.64 18.55 3.68
CA GLY A 123 -10.78 18.77 4.85
C GLY A 123 -9.82 17.62 5.16
N ILE A 124 -9.48 16.78 4.17
CA ILE A 124 -8.52 15.68 4.31
C ILE A 124 -7.23 16.04 3.60
N ASP A 125 -6.11 16.08 4.34
CA ASP A 125 -4.77 16.27 3.77
C ASP A 125 -4.02 14.94 3.72
N ILE A 126 -3.90 14.37 2.52
CA ILE A 126 -3.20 13.10 2.28
C ILE A 126 -1.67 13.20 2.39
N ASN A 127 -1.12 14.40 2.53
CA ASN A 127 0.31 14.60 2.78
C ASN A 127 0.67 14.49 4.27
N LYS A 128 -0.33 14.26 5.13
CA LYS A 128 -0.17 14.09 6.58
C LYS A 128 -0.10 12.62 6.95
N GLU A 129 0.98 12.24 7.64
CA GLU A 129 1.17 10.87 8.14
C GLU A 129 0.03 10.46 9.08
N GLU A 130 -0.45 11.40 9.89
CA GLU A 130 -1.54 11.18 10.85
C GLU A 130 -2.84 10.71 10.17
N PHE A 131 -3.05 11.07 8.91
CA PHE A 131 -4.19 10.58 8.13
C PHE A 131 -4.05 9.08 7.82
N TRP A 132 -2.86 8.64 7.40
CA TRP A 132 -2.59 7.26 7.03
C TRP A 132 -2.51 6.34 8.24
N GLU A 133 -2.03 6.84 9.38
CA GLU A 133 -2.02 6.11 10.65
C GLU A 133 -3.42 5.61 11.06
N LYS A 134 -4.48 6.36 10.76
CA LYS A 134 -5.87 5.92 11.00
C LYS A 134 -6.22 4.62 10.27
N GLY A 135 -5.70 4.45 9.05
CA GLY A 135 -5.87 3.22 8.28
C GLY A 135 -5.08 2.06 8.89
N PHE A 136 -3.85 2.31 9.34
CA PHE A 136 -3.03 1.32 10.03
C PHE A 136 -3.59 0.92 11.40
N ASP A 137 -4.24 1.83 12.13
CA ASP A 137 -4.91 1.51 13.39
C ASP A 137 -5.95 0.40 13.22
N ILE A 138 -6.74 0.42 12.14
CA ILE A 138 -7.72 -0.63 11.85
C ILE A 138 -7.02 -1.99 11.66
N ILE A 139 -5.94 -2.02 10.88
CA ILE A 139 -5.15 -3.24 10.64
C ILE A 139 -4.57 -3.76 11.97
N ARG A 140 -4.03 -2.86 12.80
CA ARG A 140 -3.50 -3.20 14.14
C ARG A 140 -4.57 -3.82 15.02
N GLU A 141 -5.77 -3.25 15.06
CA GLU A 141 -6.90 -3.79 15.82
C GLU A 141 -7.33 -5.18 15.34
N GLU A 142 -7.36 -5.41 14.03
CA GLU A 142 -7.70 -6.70 13.44
C GLU A 142 -6.67 -7.78 13.78
N ILE A 143 -5.38 -7.42 13.78
CA ILE A 143 -4.29 -8.30 14.24
C ILE A 143 -4.49 -8.66 15.72
N GLU A 144 -4.77 -7.68 16.57
CA GLU A 144 -4.98 -7.92 18.00
C GLU A 144 -6.24 -8.77 18.27
N LYS A 145 -7.32 -8.56 17.51
CA LYS A 145 -8.52 -9.41 17.55
C LYS A 145 -8.16 -10.86 17.19
N LEU A 146 -7.38 -11.07 16.13
CA LEU A 146 -6.97 -12.41 15.72
C LEU A 146 -6.12 -13.10 16.79
N LYS A 147 -5.11 -12.42 17.35
CA LYS A 147 -4.23 -12.97 18.40
C LYS A 147 -5.00 -13.48 19.63
N LYS A 148 -6.10 -12.82 19.99
CA LYS A 148 -6.96 -13.23 21.12
C LYS A 148 -7.75 -14.51 20.84
N LEU A 149 -8.06 -14.79 19.58
CA LEU A 149 -8.82 -15.99 19.17
C LEU A 149 -7.94 -17.23 18.96
N THR A 150 -6.63 -17.02 18.79
CA THR A 150 -5.64 -18.09 18.57
C THR A 150 -4.80 -18.41 19.81
N LYS A 151 -5.11 -17.78 20.95
CA LYS A 151 -4.65 -18.20 22.28
C LYS A 151 -5.64 -19.18 22.87
#